data_AF-A0A4R8QRR2-F1
#
_entry.id   AF-A0A4R8QRR2-F1
#
_cell.length_a   1.000
_cell.length_b   1.000
_cell.length_c   1.000
_cell.angle_alpha   90.00
_cell.angle_beta   90.00
_cell.angle_gamma   90.00
#
_symmetry.space_group_name_H-M   'P 1'
#
loop_
_entity.id
_entity.type
_entity.pdbx_description
1 polymer ?
#
loop_
_entity_poly.entity_id
_entity_poly.type
_entity_poly.pdbx_seq_one_letter_code
_entity_poly.pdbx_strand_id
1 'polypeptide(L)' 'MLRCVEDDSIPGGSILEVGKDNTRLVQAFNDPGPDSDPSKGLVARNVQKGTDMVYTWLRDATKWAVGRD' A
#
# COMPACT_ATOMS: atom_id res chain seq x y z
N MET A 1 -10.33 -0.27 16.72
CA MET A 1 -11.61 0.43 16.51
C MET A 1 -12.10 1.14 17.77
N LEU A 2 -12.10 0.50 18.95
CA LEU A 2 -12.46 1.18 20.21
C LEU A 2 -11.64 2.46 20.45
N ARG A 3 -10.31 2.39 20.25
CA ARG A 3 -9.41 3.54 20.30
C ARG A 3 -9.88 4.74 19.46
N CYS A 4 -10.54 4.54 18.32
CA CYS A 4 -11.02 5.66 17.49
C CYS A 4 -12.19 6.44 18.13
N VAL A 5 -12.82 5.90 19.16
CA VAL A 5 -13.92 6.53 19.90
C VAL A 5 -13.41 7.19 21.19
N GLU A 6 -12.31 6.67 21.74
CA GLU A 6 -11.77 7.08 23.04
C GLU A 6 -10.58 8.04 22.93
N ASP A 7 -9.86 8.02 21.81
CA ASP A 7 -8.63 8.78 21.59
C ASP A 7 -8.94 10.06 20.83
N ASP A 8 -9.00 11.18 21.55
CA ASP A 8 -9.25 12.52 20.98
C ASP A 8 -8.22 12.92 19.90
N SER A 9 -7.06 12.27 19.84
CA SER A 9 -6.07 12.48 18.77
C SER A 9 -6.46 11.86 17.42
N ILE A 10 -7.53 11.06 17.38
CA ILE A 10 -8.06 10.40 16.19
C ILE A 10 -9.45 10.97 15.87
N PRO A 11 -9.55 12.19 15.32
CA PRO A 11 -10.83 12.79 14.99
C PRO A 11 -11.58 11.99 13.91
N GLY A 12 -12.90 12.20 13.85
CA GLY A 12 -13.73 11.64 12.79
C GLY A 12 -13.20 11.98 11.39
N GLY A 13 -13.16 10.99 10.51
CA GLY A 13 -12.58 11.12 9.16
C GLY A 13 -11.08 10.79 9.07
N SER A 14 -10.43 10.44 10.19
CA SER A 14 -9.05 9.96 10.19
C SER A 14 -8.88 8.68 9.38
N ILE A 15 -7.81 8.61 8.58
CA ILE A 15 -7.40 7.40 7.86
C ILE A 15 -6.33 6.70 8.68
N LEU A 16 -6.59 5.45 9.05
CA LEU A 16 -5.65 4.63 9.82
C LEU A 16 -5.12 3.49 8.96
N GLU A 17 -3.82 3.22 9.11
CA GLU A 17 -3.24 1.97 8.67
C GLU A 17 -3.17 1.00 9.87
N VAL A 18 -3.69 -0.22 9.67
CA VAL A 18 -3.82 -1.23 10.73
C VAL A 18 -3.12 -2.52 10.30
N GLY A 19 -2.04 -2.84 10.98
CA GLY A 19 -1.30 -4.10 10.87
C GLY A 19 -1.27 -4.85 12.19
N LYS A 20 -0.62 -6.01 12.21
CA LYS A 20 -0.42 -6.77 13.45
C LYS A 20 0.41 -5.95 14.43
N ASP A 21 -0.17 -5.66 15.59
CA ASP A 21 0.45 -4.89 16.68
C ASP A 21 1.03 -3.54 16.17
N ASN A 22 0.40 -2.97 15.15
CA ASN A 22 0.78 -1.70 14.55
C ASN A 22 -0.48 -0.94 14.10
N THR A 23 -0.66 0.27 14.58
CA THR A 23 -1.75 1.15 14.12
C THR A 23 -1.28 2.58 14.14
N ARG A 24 -1.24 3.22 12.97
CA ARG A 24 -0.83 4.63 12.84
C ARG A 24 -1.83 5.43 12.02
N LEU A 25 -1.75 6.75 12.20
CA LEU A 25 -2.45 7.73 11.38
C LEU A 25 -1.70 7.92 10.05
N VAL A 26 -2.40 7.75 8.93
CA VAL A 26 -1.86 8.02 7.60
C VAL A 26 -1.85 9.53 7.37
N GLN A 27 -0.70 10.07 7.02
CA GLN A 27 -0.54 11.49 6.73
C GLN A 27 -0.95 11.81 5.29
N ALA A 28 -1.53 13.00 5.09
CA ALA A 28 -1.86 13.47 3.75
C ALA A 28 -0.61 13.81 2.92
N PHE A 29 0.47 14.25 3.59
CA PHE A 29 1.71 14.68 2.95
C PHE A 29 2.89 13.93 3.53
N ASN A 30 3.79 13.47 2.65
CA ASN A 30 5.03 12.79 3.03
C ASN A 30 4.83 11.61 4.01
N ASP A 31 3.73 10.87 3.89
CA ASP A 31 3.57 9.65 4.68
C ASP A 31 4.68 8.66 4.29
N PRO A 32 5.39 8.07 5.26
CA PRO A 32 6.48 7.13 4.97
C PRO A 32 5.98 5.82 4.35
N GLY A 33 4.68 5.58 4.34
CA GLY A 33 4.08 4.34 3.89
C GLY A 33 4.05 3.27 4.98
N PRO A 34 3.58 2.06 4.63
CA PRO A 34 3.42 0.95 5.56
C PRO A 34 4.74 0.44 6.14
N ASP A 35 4.67 -0.13 7.34
CA ASP A 35 5.80 -0.87 7.91
C ASP A 35 6.13 -2.08 7.03
N SER A 36 7.36 -2.14 6.54
CA SER A 36 7.83 -3.19 5.64
C SER A 36 8.15 -4.52 6.31
N ASP A 37 8.15 -4.59 7.64
CA ASP A 37 8.34 -5.85 8.36
C ASP A 37 7.19 -6.83 8.03
N PRO A 38 7.49 -8.01 7.43
CA PRO A 38 6.48 -9.02 7.11
C PRO A 38 5.65 -9.47 8.32
N SER A 39 6.20 -9.37 9.54
CA SER A 39 5.51 -9.73 10.78
C SER A 39 4.27 -8.86 11.04
N LYS A 40 4.26 -7.64 10.50
CA LYS A 40 3.15 -6.68 10.62
C LYS A 40 2.00 -6.98 9.68
N GLY A 41 2.22 -7.80 8.65
CA GLY A 41 1.17 -8.20 7.70
C GLY A 41 0.67 -7.06 6.80
N LEU A 42 1.48 -6.01 6.62
CA LEU A 42 1.12 -4.81 5.85
C LEU A 42 1.68 -4.83 4.43
N VAL A 43 2.67 -5.68 4.16
CA VAL A 43 3.26 -5.86 2.84
C VAL A 43 2.89 -7.23 2.29
N ALA A 44 2.37 -7.24 1.06
CA ALA A 44 2.04 -8.48 0.37
C ALA A 44 3.30 -9.33 0.15
N ARG A 45 3.16 -10.66 0.22
CA ARG A 45 4.27 -11.55 -0.14
C ARG A 45 4.55 -11.51 -1.64
N ASN A 46 5.79 -11.76 -2.04
CA ASN A 46 6.20 -11.87 -3.45
C ASN A 46 5.92 -10.60 -4.30
N VAL A 47 5.90 -9.40 -3.72
CA VAL A 47 5.66 -8.15 -4.49
C VAL A 47 6.58 -8.06 -5.70
N GLN A 48 7.87 -8.41 -5.54
CA GLN A 48 8.84 -8.39 -6.63
C GLN A 48 8.39 -9.22 -7.84
N LYS A 49 7.80 -10.40 -7.62
CA LYS A 49 7.31 -11.24 -8.73
C LYS A 49 6.18 -10.57 -9.50
N GLY A 50 5.24 -9.95 -8.79
CA GLY A 50 4.15 -9.18 -9.41
C GLY A 50 4.69 -7.99 -10.19
N THR A 51 5.65 -7.27 -9.61
CA THR A 51 6.35 -6.16 -10.25
C THR A 51 7.03 -6.60 -11.55
N ASP A 52 7.82 -7.68 -11.51
CA ASP A 52 8.54 -8.21 -12.68
C ASP A 52 7.58 -8.62 -13.81
N MET A 53 6.45 -9.23 -13.45
CA MET A 53 5.40 -9.59 -14.41
C MET A 53 4.83 -8.37 -15.14
N VAL A 54 4.46 -7.32 -14.39
CA VAL A 54 3.92 -6.09 -14.98
C VAL A 54 4.96 -5.42 -15.89
N TYR A 55 6.21 -5.29 -15.44
CA TYR A 55 7.27 -4.71 -16.26
C TYR A 55 7.56 -5.53 -17.52
N THR A 56 7.46 -6.86 -17.45
CA THR A 56 7.60 -7.72 -18.62
C THR A 56 6.50 -7.44 -19.64
N TRP A 57 5.25 -7.25 -19.20
CA TRP A 57 4.15 -6.90 -20.10
C TRP A 57 4.29 -5.50 -20.69
N LEU A 58 4.72 -4.53 -19.90
CA LEU A 58 4.95 -3.16 -20.38
C LEU A 58 6.06 -3.08 -21.44
N ARG A 59 7.08 -3.94 -21.36
CA ARG A 59 8.15 -4.02 -22.37
C ARG A 59 7.68 -4.63 -23.68
N ASP A 60 6.64 -5.45 -23.64
CA ASP A 60 6.09 -6.11 -24.82
C ASP A 60 5.07 -5.19 -25.51
N ALA A 61 5.56 -4.39 -26.46
CA ALA A 61 4.73 -3.47 -27.21
C ALA A 61 3.55 -4.15 -27.93
N THR A 62 3.65 -5.45 -28.27
CA THR A 62 2.55 -6.18 -28.92
C THR A 62 1.31 -6.28 -28.05
N LYS A 63 1.43 -6.09 -26.73
CA LYS A 63 0.32 -6.17 -25.78
C LYS A 63 -0.48 -4.87 -25.63
N TRP A 64 0.08 -3.73 -25.99
CA TRP A 64 -0.55 -2.43 -25.72
C TRP A 64 -0.42 -1.42 -26.87
N ALA A 65 0.56 -1.57 -27.76
CA ALA A 65 0.68 -0.73 -28.93
C ALA A 65 -0.26 -1.25 -30.02
N VAL A 66 -1.32 -0.51 -30.29
CA VAL A 66 -2.23 -0.74 -31.41
C VAL A 66 -1.82 0.19 -32.56
N GLY A 67 -1.58 -0.36 -33.76
CA GLY A 67 -1.37 0.44 -34.98
C GLY A 67 0.02 1.06 -35.16
N ARG A 68 1.07 0.48 -34.56
CA ARG A 68 2.46 0.77 -34.93
C ARG A 68 3.05 -0.45 -35.61
N ASP A 69 3.05 -0.42 -36.93
CA ASP A 69 3.90 -1.24 -37.79
C ASP A 69 5.30 -0.63 -37.88
#